data_AF-A0A7T3T4P2-F1
#
_entry.id   AF-A0A7T3T4P2-F1
#
_cell.length_a   1.000
_cell.length_b   1.000
_cell.length_c   1.000
_cell.angle_alpha   90.00
_cell.angle_beta   90.00
_cell.angle_gamma   90.00
#
_symmetry.space_group_name_H-M   'P 1'
#
loop_
_entity.id
_entity.type
_entity.pdbx_description
1 polymer ?
#
loop_
_entity_poly.entity_id
_entity_poly.type
_entity_poly.pdbx_seq_one_letter_code
_entity_poly.pdbx_strand_id
1 'polypeptide(L)'
;MFKGDISTLPSSTILEKRIISSSDSPFARFMKAIQATDWVRQGHDTFHTEGQCPYCQQTLPEDFESNIAQCFDEEYEADLEKLRIYKSTYGNAVNSLWQTYNNNLSNAYHKIEDDLKAYSKIFETFKAKAEINAQRFKDKLSHPDTIVSLEDLTVLGNELNDMIDAMNIIIQENNEVVNDRTKKQPQCKADVIRYLAFLLESEIKQYKESRSKLQKDIDILSCELNQEKERVKNLRKKISELRKQVVNTSAAVEGINALLNDTGFQGFYLREKEDTPNVYEVIRSTTGKVAENLSEGERNFIAFLYFHQLVLGSLEADSVVKDKIVVIDDPVSSMDSSTLFVVGALVRDMIAFVIQIMSQKNIQKTILNNCSY
;
A
#
# COMPACT_ATOMS: atom_id res chain seq x y z
N MET A 1 27.50 -3.04 -22.53
CA MET A 1 28.01 -3.38 -23.89
C MET A 1 29.44 -3.88 -23.74
N PHE A 2 29.90 -4.74 -24.66
CA PHE A 2 31.18 -5.45 -24.53
C PHE A 2 32.21 -4.94 -25.53
N LYS A 3 33.45 -4.73 -25.09
CA LYS A 3 34.57 -4.33 -25.95
C LYS A 3 35.18 -5.52 -26.66
N GLY A 4 35.69 -5.28 -27.87
CA GLY A 4 36.51 -6.24 -28.60
C GLY A 4 37.98 -6.10 -28.23
N ASP A 5 38.70 -7.21 -28.08
CA ASP A 5 40.15 -7.19 -27.81
C ASP A 5 40.94 -7.19 -29.12
N ILE A 6 41.30 -5.99 -29.58
CA ILE A 6 42.02 -5.76 -30.84
C ILE A 6 43.46 -6.30 -30.78
N SER A 7 44.03 -6.44 -29.57
CA SER A 7 45.39 -6.95 -29.40
C SER A 7 45.52 -8.43 -29.82
N THR A 8 44.40 -9.12 -29.98
CA THR A 8 44.35 -10.51 -30.48
C THR A 8 44.62 -10.65 -31.97
N LEU A 9 44.63 -9.55 -32.75
CA LEU A 9 44.94 -9.60 -34.17
C LEU A 9 46.41 -9.99 -34.38
N PRO A 10 46.69 -11.13 -35.03
CA PRO A 10 48.06 -11.59 -35.23
C PRO A 10 48.76 -10.78 -36.32
N SER A 11 50.06 -10.56 -36.15
CA SER A 11 50.94 -10.01 -37.18
C SER A 11 51.83 -11.11 -37.77
N SER A 12 52.13 -11.02 -39.06
CA SER A 12 53.06 -11.92 -39.74
C SER A 12 53.63 -11.25 -40.99
N THR A 13 54.92 -11.45 -41.23
CA THR A 13 55.61 -10.97 -42.44
C THR A 13 55.40 -11.91 -43.63
N ILE A 14 54.69 -13.03 -43.48
CA ILE A 14 54.49 -14.03 -44.55
C ILE A 14 53.76 -13.44 -45.77
N LEU A 15 52.94 -12.39 -45.58
CA LEU A 15 52.26 -11.71 -46.67
C LEU A 15 53.20 -10.80 -47.50
N GLU A 16 54.30 -10.35 -46.89
CA GLU A 16 55.35 -9.53 -47.51
C GLU A 16 56.41 -10.39 -48.22
N LYS A 17 56.51 -11.68 -47.89
CA LYS A 17 57.40 -12.64 -48.55
C LYS A 17 56.78 -13.12 -49.87
N ARG A 18 57.53 -13.08 -50.97
CA ARG A 18 57.21 -13.84 -52.19
C ARG A 18 57.49 -15.33 -51.91
N ILE A 19 56.46 -16.17 -51.96
CA ILE A 19 56.61 -17.60 -51.69
C ILE A 19 56.98 -18.28 -53.01
N ILE A 20 58.27 -18.57 -53.16
CA ILE A 20 58.87 -19.22 -54.33
C ILE A 20 59.84 -20.30 -53.82
N SER A 21 60.12 -21.32 -54.63
CA SER A 21 61.10 -22.35 -54.27
C SER A 21 62.49 -21.78 -54.05
N SER A 22 63.23 -22.35 -53.10
CA SER A 22 64.62 -22.01 -52.82
C SER A 22 65.63 -22.80 -53.68
N SER A 23 65.19 -23.84 -54.38
CA SER A 23 66.00 -24.59 -55.36
C SER A 23 66.70 -23.71 -56.41
N ASP A 24 67.94 -24.06 -56.74
CA ASP A 24 68.80 -23.37 -57.72
C ASP A 24 69.02 -24.21 -59.00
N SER A 25 68.21 -25.25 -59.20
CA SER A 25 68.25 -26.05 -60.42
C SER A 25 68.06 -25.16 -61.66
N PRO A 26 68.61 -25.54 -62.83
CA PRO A 26 68.42 -24.76 -64.05
C PRO A 26 66.94 -24.48 -64.37
N PHE A 27 66.06 -25.45 -64.07
CA PHE A 27 64.62 -25.32 -64.22
C PHE A 27 64.02 -24.35 -63.19
N ALA A 28 64.40 -24.42 -61.90
CA ALA A 28 63.95 -23.48 -60.88
C ALA A 28 64.41 -22.04 -61.16
N ARG A 29 65.63 -21.84 -61.67
CA ARG A 29 66.12 -20.52 -62.12
C ARG A 29 65.33 -19.98 -63.30
N PHE A 30 64.99 -20.82 -64.26
CA PHE A 30 64.12 -20.46 -65.38
C PHE A 30 62.72 -20.05 -64.87
N MET A 31 62.12 -20.85 -63.99
CA MET A 31 60.82 -20.58 -63.37
C MET A 31 60.79 -19.26 -62.61
N LYS A 32 61.84 -18.96 -61.83
CA LYS A 32 62.03 -17.67 -61.14
C LYS A 32 62.14 -16.50 -62.11
N ALA A 33 62.87 -16.67 -63.21
CA ALA A 33 63.11 -15.61 -64.20
C ALA A 33 61.83 -15.18 -64.93
N ILE A 34 60.95 -16.14 -65.25
CA ILE A 34 59.70 -15.88 -65.97
C ILE A 34 58.53 -15.49 -65.05
N GLN A 35 58.70 -15.57 -63.71
CA GLN A 35 57.67 -15.29 -62.71
C GLN A 35 56.35 -16.03 -62.99
N ALA A 36 56.46 -17.30 -63.40
CA ALA A 36 55.31 -18.13 -63.80
C ALA A 36 55.17 -19.39 -62.93
N THR A 37 55.80 -19.43 -61.75
CA THR A 37 55.79 -20.57 -60.82
C THR A 37 54.38 -21.05 -60.54
N ASP A 38 53.46 -20.13 -60.24
CA ASP A 38 52.07 -20.47 -59.93
C ASP A 38 51.30 -20.94 -61.16
N TRP A 39 51.53 -20.33 -62.33
CA TRP A 39 50.90 -20.76 -63.59
C TRP A 39 51.35 -22.16 -64.00
N VAL A 40 52.65 -22.46 -63.87
CA VAL A 40 53.19 -23.80 -64.15
C VAL A 40 52.69 -24.81 -63.14
N ARG A 41 52.62 -24.45 -61.84
CA ARG A 41 52.04 -25.34 -60.82
C ARG A 41 50.60 -25.70 -61.14
N GLN A 42 49.75 -24.70 -61.33
CA GLN A 42 48.33 -24.92 -61.63
C GLN A 42 48.16 -25.69 -62.94
N GLY A 43 49.00 -25.39 -63.94
CA GLY A 43 49.03 -26.08 -65.21
C GLY A 43 49.42 -27.55 -65.08
N HIS A 44 50.42 -27.87 -64.25
CA HIS A 44 50.84 -29.23 -63.95
C HIS A 44 49.78 -29.98 -63.15
N ASP A 45 49.32 -29.43 -62.02
CA ASP A 45 48.32 -30.05 -61.15
C ASP A 45 47.00 -30.37 -61.89
N THR A 46 46.60 -29.52 -62.84
CA THR A 46 45.29 -29.63 -63.53
C THR A 46 45.36 -30.45 -64.81
N PHE A 47 46.45 -30.36 -65.56
CA PHE A 47 46.52 -30.88 -66.94
C PHE A 47 47.64 -31.90 -67.17
N HIS A 48 48.37 -32.32 -66.13
CA HIS A 48 49.42 -33.32 -66.26
C HIS A 48 48.88 -34.63 -66.89
N THR A 49 49.58 -35.08 -67.94
CA THR A 49 49.34 -36.35 -68.64
C THR A 49 50.64 -37.14 -68.70
N GLU A 50 50.57 -38.46 -68.61
CA GLU A 50 51.77 -39.32 -68.61
C GLU A 50 52.65 -39.07 -69.84
N GLY A 51 53.82 -38.46 -69.61
CA GLY A 51 54.89 -38.32 -70.60
C GLY A 51 54.64 -37.34 -71.77
N GLN A 52 53.51 -36.63 -71.81
CA GLN A 52 53.20 -35.65 -72.86
C GLN A 52 52.82 -34.29 -72.29
N CYS A 53 53.27 -33.21 -72.95
CA CYS A 53 52.89 -31.86 -72.59
C CYS A 53 51.47 -31.55 -73.08
N PRO A 54 50.52 -31.16 -72.21
CA PRO A 54 49.13 -30.88 -72.62
C PRO A 54 48.99 -29.64 -73.51
N TYR A 55 50.00 -28.76 -73.57
CA TYR A 55 49.95 -27.50 -74.32
C TYR A 55 50.54 -27.62 -75.73
N CYS A 56 51.71 -28.26 -75.86
CA CYS A 56 52.43 -28.38 -77.14
C CYS A 56 52.46 -29.81 -77.71
N GLN A 57 51.93 -30.80 -76.97
CA GLN A 57 51.84 -32.22 -77.35
C GLN A 57 53.19 -32.92 -77.57
N GLN A 58 54.31 -32.29 -77.20
CA GLN A 58 55.63 -32.91 -77.25
C GLN A 58 55.82 -33.90 -76.09
N THR A 59 56.64 -34.92 -76.31
CA THR A 59 57.10 -35.83 -75.26
C THR A 59 57.93 -35.06 -74.23
N LEU A 60 57.60 -35.24 -72.95
CA LEU A 60 58.32 -34.61 -71.84
C LEU A 60 59.64 -35.35 -71.58
N PRO A 61 60.72 -34.64 -71.18
CA PRO A 61 61.96 -35.26 -70.71
C PRO A 61 61.72 -36.23 -69.54
N GLU A 62 62.53 -37.29 -69.44
CA GLU A 62 62.42 -38.29 -68.35
C GLU A 62 62.59 -37.68 -66.95
N ASP A 63 63.36 -36.59 -66.84
CA ASP A 63 63.63 -35.87 -65.59
C ASP A 63 62.63 -34.73 -65.30
N PHE A 64 61.63 -34.52 -66.15
CA PHE A 64 60.68 -33.40 -66.03
C PHE A 64 59.94 -33.39 -64.69
N GLU A 65 59.40 -34.52 -64.25
CA GLU A 65 58.69 -34.63 -62.97
C GLU A 65 59.61 -34.38 -61.78
N SER A 66 60.87 -34.81 -61.86
CA SER A 66 61.86 -34.52 -60.81
C SER A 66 62.19 -33.02 -60.78
N ASN A 67 62.33 -32.39 -61.94
CA ASN A 67 62.60 -30.96 -62.08
C ASN A 67 61.42 -30.10 -61.58
N ILE A 68 60.18 -30.49 -61.86
CA ILE A 68 58.95 -29.89 -61.31
C ILE A 68 58.93 -30.02 -59.79
N ALA A 69 59.14 -31.22 -59.24
CA ALA A 69 59.15 -31.46 -57.80
C ALA A 69 60.21 -30.62 -57.07
N GLN A 70 61.39 -30.45 -57.68
CA GLN A 70 62.44 -29.57 -57.14
C GLN A 70 62.06 -28.08 -57.12
N CYS A 71 61.06 -27.66 -57.91
CA CYS A 71 60.55 -26.28 -57.90
C CYS A 71 59.47 -26.03 -56.83
N PHE A 72 59.07 -27.06 -56.08
CA PHE A 72 58.11 -26.99 -54.98
C PHE A 72 58.71 -27.71 -53.76
N ASP A 73 59.86 -27.22 -53.33
CA ASP A 73 60.65 -27.79 -52.24
C ASP A 73 60.00 -27.63 -50.85
N GLU A 74 60.63 -28.23 -49.84
CA GLU A 74 60.18 -28.20 -48.45
C GLU A 74 59.98 -26.77 -47.91
N GLU A 75 60.78 -25.79 -48.35
CA GLU A 75 60.64 -24.40 -47.91
C GLU A 75 59.37 -23.76 -48.47
N TYR A 76 59.09 -23.97 -49.76
CA TYR A 76 57.88 -23.49 -50.41
C TYR A 76 56.62 -24.04 -49.72
N GLU A 77 56.54 -25.35 -49.48
CA GLU A 77 55.38 -25.95 -48.80
C GLU A 77 55.29 -25.52 -47.32
N ALA A 78 56.41 -25.37 -46.62
CA ALA A 78 56.42 -24.86 -45.25
C ALA A 78 55.90 -23.41 -45.15
N ASP A 79 56.22 -22.56 -46.12
CA ASP A 79 55.73 -21.17 -46.17
C ASP A 79 54.26 -21.07 -46.56
N LEU A 80 53.79 -21.93 -47.47
CA LEU A 80 52.35 -22.07 -47.73
C LEU A 80 51.59 -22.49 -46.48
N GLU A 81 52.14 -23.42 -45.70
CA GLU A 81 51.50 -23.84 -44.46
C GLU A 81 51.48 -22.72 -43.41
N LYS A 82 52.57 -21.97 -43.26
CA LYS A 82 52.58 -20.74 -42.43
C LYS A 82 51.52 -19.74 -42.87
N LEU A 83 51.33 -19.55 -44.17
CA LEU A 83 50.30 -18.67 -44.71
C LEU A 83 48.88 -19.18 -44.39
N ARG A 84 48.62 -20.49 -44.53
CA ARG A 84 47.32 -21.10 -44.17
C ARG A 84 47.01 -20.96 -42.68
N ILE A 85 47.98 -21.23 -41.82
CA ILE A 85 47.87 -21.04 -40.38
C ILE A 85 47.58 -19.57 -40.07
N TYR A 86 48.35 -18.65 -40.65
CA TYR A 86 48.17 -17.21 -40.42
C TYR A 86 46.77 -16.72 -40.83
N LYS A 87 46.29 -17.13 -42.02
CA LYS A 87 44.92 -16.83 -42.47
C LYS A 87 43.87 -17.34 -41.48
N SER A 88 44.02 -18.57 -41.00
CA SER A 88 43.09 -19.18 -40.04
C SER A 88 43.06 -18.42 -38.71
N THR A 89 44.23 -18.17 -38.13
CA THR A 89 44.35 -17.44 -36.86
C THR A 89 43.81 -16.01 -36.97
N TYR A 90 44.16 -15.29 -38.04
CA TYR A 90 43.65 -13.95 -38.31
C TYR A 90 42.13 -13.94 -38.48
N GLY A 91 41.58 -14.86 -39.29
CA GLY A 91 40.14 -14.97 -39.53
C GLY A 91 39.35 -15.25 -38.25
N ASN A 92 39.87 -16.12 -37.38
CA ASN A 92 39.26 -16.41 -36.09
C ASN A 92 39.24 -15.19 -35.16
N ALA A 93 40.36 -14.44 -35.09
CA ALA A 93 40.45 -13.22 -34.29
C ALA A 93 39.45 -12.14 -34.79
N VAL A 94 39.40 -11.90 -36.10
CA VAL A 94 38.46 -10.96 -36.71
C VAL A 94 37.01 -11.39 -36.49
N ASN A 95 36.69 -12.67 -36.60
CA ASN A 95 35.34 -13.16 -36.37
C ASN A 95 34.90 -12.99 -34.90
N SER A 96 35.81 -13.19 -33.94
CA SER A 96 35.53 -12.93 -32.52
C SER A 96 35.23 -11.45 -32.26
N LEU A 97 36.02 -10.55 -32.84
CA LEU A 97 35.76 -9.10 -32.81
C LEU A 97 34.41 -8.77 -33.44
N TRP A 98 34.13 -9.30 -34.63
CA TRP A 98 32.88 -9.08 -35.34
C TRP A 98 31.67 -9.51 -34.51
N GLN A 99 31.69 -10.71 -33.92
CA GLN A 99 30.60 -11.19 -33.07
C GLN A 99 30.36 -10.27 -31.88
N THR A 100 31.43 -9.86 -31.21
CA THR A 100 31.37 -8.94 -30.06
C THR A 100 30.72 -7.62 -30.45
N TYR A 101 31.20 -7.01 -31.53
CA TYR A 101 30.70 -5.74 -32.00
C TYR A 101 29.28 -5.80 -32.57
N ASN A 102 28.93 -6.90 -33.25
CA ASN A 102 27.59 -7.10 -33.80
C ASN A 102 26.55 -7.30 -32.69
N ASN A 103 26.88 -8.06 -31.63
CA ASN A 103 25.98 -8.31 -30.52
C ASN A 103 25.58 -7.02 -29.79
N ASN A 104 26.46 -6.02 -29.75
CA ASN A 104 26.18 -4.72 -29.17
C ASN A 104 25.05 -3.95 -29.89
N LEU A 105 24.80 -4.21 -31.19
CA LEU A 105 23.74 -3.56 -31.96
C LEU A 105 22.32 -3.94 -31.51
N SER A 106 22.18 -5.04 -30.75
CA SER A 106 20.87 -5.49 -30.24
C SER A 106 20.43 -4.71 -28.98
N ASN A 107 21.19 -3.71 -28.54
CA ASN A 107 20.86 -2.93 -27.35
C ASN A 107 19.66 -1.99 -27.60
N ALA A 108 18.56 -2.20 -26.88
CA ALA A 108 17.31 -1.45 -27.03
C ALA A 108 17.22 -0.18 -26.15
N TYR A 109 18.32 0.26 -25.53
CA TYR A 109 18.28 1.41 -24.62
C TYR A 109 18.17 2.75 -25.39
N HIS A 110 17.01 3.38 -25.34
CA HIS A 110 16.69 4.57 -26.14
C HIS A 110 17.65 5.76 -25.98
N LYS A 111 18.26 5.96 -24.80
CA LYS A 111 19.14 7.13 -24.59
C LYS A 111 20.46 7.08 -25.35
N ILE A 112 20.83 5.91 -25.88
CA ILE A 112 22.04 5.73 -26.69
C ILE A 112 21.70 5.45 -28.16
N GLU A 113 20.46 5.67 -28.60
CA GLU A 113 20.03 5.28 -29.94
C GLU A 113 20.85 5.98 -31.05
N ASP A 114 21.13 7.27 -30.89
CA ASP A 114 21.90 8.03 -31.87
C ASP A 114 23.39 7.66 -31.86
N ASP A 115 23.97 7.41 -30.68
CA ASP A 115 25.33 6.88 -30.54
C ASP A 115 25.44 5.49 -31.16
N LEU A 116 24.42 4.65 -30.99
CA LEU A 116 24.36 3.31 -31.56
C LEU A 116 24.27 3.34 -33.10
N LYS A 117 23.55 4.32 -33.67
CA LYS A 117 23.53 4.58 -35.12
C LYS A 117 24.90 5.01 -35.63
N ALA A 118 25.61 5.87 -34.90
CA ALA A 118 26.96 6.29 -35.26
C ALA A 118 27.94 5.10 -35.18
N TYR A 119 27.87 4.32 -34.11
CA TYR A 119 28.65 3.09 -33.90
C TYR A 119 28.42 2.10 -35.04
N SER A 120 27.17 1.90 -35.47
CA SER A 120 26.84 1.01 -36.58
C SER A 120 27.54 1.40 -37.88
N LYS A 121 27.70 2.70 -38.17
CA LYS A 121 28.41 3.16 -39.39
C LYS A 121 29.91 2.85 -39.35
N ILE A 122 30.55 3.04 -38.19
CA ILE A 122 31.96 2.68 -38.00
C ILE A 122 32.11 1.16 -38.10
N PHE A 123 31.18 0.39 -37.53
CA PHE A 123 31.20 -1.06 -37.59
C PHE A 123 31.05 -1.61 -39.02
N GLU A 124 30.21 -1.01 -39.86
CA GLU A 124 30.14 -1.38 -41.29
C GLU A 124 31.47 -1.08 -42.02
N THR A 125 32.17 0.00 -41.65
CA THR A 125 33.50 0.30 -42.20
C THR A 125 34.53 -0.74 -41.76
N PHE A 126 34.50 -1.17 -40.49
CA PHE A 126 35.33 -2.26 -39.98
C PHE A 126 35.07 -3.56 -40.75
N LYS A 127 33.79 -3.91 -40.97
CA LYS A 127 33.40 -5.10 -41.72
C LYS A 127 33.90 -5.06 -43.16
N ALA A 128 33.76 -3.93 -43.85
CA ALA A 128 34.25 -3.76 -45.22
C ALA A 128 35.77 -3.97 -45.32
N LYS A 129 36.55 -3.39 -44.39
CA LYS A 129 38.01 -3.61 -44.35
C LYS A 129 38.39 -5.05 -44.01
N ALA A 130 37.67 -5.68 -43.09
CA ALA A 130 37.87 -7.09 -42.75
C ALA A 130 37.61 -8.01 -43.97
N GLU A 131 36.60 -7.70 -44.77
CA GLU A 131 36.28 -8.44 -46.01
C GLU A 131 37.35 -8.24 -47.09
N ILE A 132 37.89 -7.02 -47.24
CA ILE A 132 39.06 -6.76 -48.11
C ILE A 132 40.24 -7.63 -47.67
N ASN A 133 40.51 -7.72 -46.37
CA ASN A 133 41.59 -8.56 -45.84
C ASN A 133 41.36 -10.05 -46.12
N ALA A 134 40.13 -10.53 -45.96
CA ALA A 134 39.77 -11.91 -46.30
C ALA A 134 40.00 -12.23 -47.78
N GLN A 135 39.66 -11.29 -48.68
CA GLN A 135 39.92 -11.43 -50.12
C GLN A 135 41.42 -11.41 -50.42
N ARG A 136 42.18 -10.49 -49.82
CA ARG A 136 43.65 -10.43 -49.91
C ARG A 136 44.34 -11.73 -49.51
N PHE A 137 43.86 -12.38 -48.45
CA PHE A 137 44.32 -13.72 -48.07
C PHE A 137 43.99 -14.80 -49.10
N LYS A 138 42.80 -14.73 -49.73
CA LYS A 138 42.40 -15.66 -50.79
C LYS A 138 43.29 -15.48 -52.01
N ASP A 139 43.52 -14.24 -52.44
CA ASP A 139 44.34 -13.91 -53.60
C ASP A 139 45.80 -14.34 -53.38
N LYS A 140 46.36 -14.08 -52.20
CA LYS A 140 47.72 -14.52 -51.83
C LYS A 140 47.89 -16.03 -51.77
N LEU A 141 46.84 -16.80 -51.43
CA LEU A 141 46.88 -18.26 -51.49
C LEU A 141 46.77 -18.80 -52.92
N SER A 142 46.03 -18.12 -53.79
CA SER A 142 45.92 -18.45 -55.22
C SER A 142 47.16 -18.04 -56.02
N HIS A 143 47.84 -16.99 -55.57
CA HIS A 143 49.07 -16.46 -56.15
C HIS A 143 50.16 -16.23 -55.06
N PRO A 144 50.76 -17.31 -54.51
CA PRO A 144 51.78 -17.24 -53.46
C PRO A 144 53.00 -16.36 -53.77
N ASP A 145 53.31 -16.13 -55.04
CA ASP A 145 54.44 -15.30 -55.48
C ASP A 145 54.20 -13.78 -55.34
N THR A 146 52.95 -13.35 -55.12
CA THR A 146 52.57 -11.93 -54.98
C THR A 146 52.93 -11.36 -53.60
N ILE A 147 52.94 -10.03 -53.45
CA ILE A 147 53.09 -9.37 -52.14
C ILE A 147 51.77 -8.69 -51.80
N VAL A 148 51.30 -8.87 -50.56
CA VAL A 148 50.02 -8.35 -50.10
C VAL A 148 50.20 -7.68 -48.74
N SER A 149 49.51 -6.57 -48.52
CA SER A 149 49.44 -5.88 -47.23
C SER A 149 47.99 -5.86 -46.75
N LEU A 150 47.73 -5.97 -45.45
CA LEU A 150 46.37 -5.93 -44.91
C LEU A 150 45.95 -4.49 -44.57
N GLU A 151 44.66 -4.22 -44.68
CA GLU A 151 44.04 -3.04 -44.09
C GLU A 151 44.19 -3.07 -42.57
N ASP A 152 44.65 -1.97 -42.00
CA ASP A 152 44.70 -1.80 -40.55
C ASP A 152 43.28 -1.64 -39.97
N LEU A 153 42.96 -2.50 -39.02
CA LEU A 153 41.69 -2.53 -38.27
C LEU A 153 41.83 -1.91 -36.87
N THR A 154 43.04 -1.65 -36.39
CA THR A 154 43.30 -1.22 -35.01
C THR A 154 42.66 0.12 -34.70
N VAL A 155 42.76 1.09 -35.61
CA VAL A 155 42.15 2.42 -35.44
C VAL A 155 40.62 2.31 -35.30
N LEU A 156 39.96 1.57 -36.20
CA LEU A 156 38.51 1.40 -36.18
C LEU A 156 38.05 0.62 -34.95
N GLY A 157 38.79 -0.43 -34.56
CA GLY A 157 38.47 -1.18 -33.35
C GLY A 157 38.55 -0.30 -32.10
N ASN A 158 39.59 0.54 -31.99
CA ASN A 158 39.78 1.42 -30.85
C ASN A 158 38.65 2.45 -30.79
N GLU A 159 38.31 3.05 -31.93
CA GLU A 159 37.17 3.95 -32.04
C GLU A 159 35.85 3.29 -31.61
N LEU A 160 35.57 2.06 -32.06
CA LEU A 160 34.41 1.29 -31.61
C LEU A 160 34.42 1.05 -30.09
N ASN A 161 35.58 0.71 -29.53
CA ASN A 161 35.75 0.47 -28.09
C ASN A 161 35.54 1.76 -27.27
N ASP A 162 36.03 2.90 -27.74
CA ASP A 162 35.84 4.20 -27.09
C ASP A 162 34.37 4.62 -27.10
N MET A 163 33.66 4.40 -28.22
CA MET A 163 32.21 4.61 -28.30
C MET A 163 31.44 3.70 -27.33
N ILE A 164 31.86 2.43 -27.20
CA ILE A 164 31.29 1.48 -26.24
C ILE A 164 31.49 1.96 -24.81
N ASP A 165 32.68 2.46 -24.45
CA ASP A 165 32.95 3.00 -23.13
C ASP A 165 32.07 4.23 -22.83
N ALA A 166 31.93 5.14 -23.79
CA ALA A 166 31.03 6.30 -23.66
C ALA A 166 29.56 5.90 -23.44
N MET A 167 29.04 4.97 -24.24
CA MET A 167 27.66 4.46 -24.06
C MET A 167 27.47 3.70 -22.75
N ASN A 168 28.48 2.95 -22.30
CA ASN A 168 28.45 2.23 -21.03
C ASN A 168 28.34 3.17 -19.82
N ILE A 169 28.94 4.37 -19.87
CA ILE A 169 28.78 5.39 -18.82
C ILE A 169 27.31 5.79 -18.71
N ILE A 170 26.64 6.10 -19.81
CA ILE A 170 25.22 6.50 -19.82
C ILE A 170 24.32 5.36 -19.30
N ILE A 171 24.60 4.12 -19.72
CA ILE A 171 23.88 2.93 -19.24
C ILE A 171 24.10 2.77 -17.71
N GLN A 172 25.33 2.94 -17.24
CA GLN A 172 25.67 2.79 -15.83
C GLN A 172 24.98 3.86 -14.98
N GLU A 173 25.01 5.13 -15.38
CA GLU A 173 24.30 6.22 -14.69
C GLU A 173 22.81 5.90 -14.53
N ASN A 174 22.17 5.38 -15.59
CA ASN A 174 20.79 4.95 -15.52
C ASN A 174 20.58 3.77 -14.56
N ASN A 175 21.45 2.77 -14.61
CA ASN A 175 21.40 1.63 -13.70
C ASN A 175 21.63 2.04 -12.25
N GLU A 176 22.47 3.03 -11.99
CA GLU A 176 22.69 3.61 -10.66
C GLU A 176 21.42 4.30 -10.15
N VAL A 177 20.74 5.10 -10.99
CA VAL A 177 19.43 5.68 -10.64
C VAL A 177 18.40 4.60 -10.28
N VAL A 178 18.39 3.49 -11.04
CA VAL A 178 17.47 2.36 -10.79
C VAL A 178 17.87 1.57 -9.54
N ASN A 179 19.16 1.37 -9.28
CA ASN A 179 19.66 0.67 -8.10
C ASN A 179 19.47 1.48 -6.82
N ASP A 180 19.54 2.81 -6.91
CA ASP A 180 19.24 3.71 -5.79
C ASP A 180 17.73 3.98 -5.63
N ARG A 181 16.87 3.22 -6.32
CA ARG A 181 15.40 3.30 -6.21
C ARG A 181 14.92 3.21 -4.77
N THR A 182 15.56 2.41 -3.91
CA THR A 182 15.21 2.32 -2.48
C THR A 182 15.39 3.63 -1.74
N LYS A 183 16.33 4.50 -2.15
CA LYS A 183 16.51 5.85 -1.58
C LYS A 183 15.72 6.93 -2.32
N LYS A 184 15.73 6.88 -3.67
CA LYS A 184 15.09 7.87 -4.54
C LYS A 184 13.56 7.81 -4.48
N GLN A 185 12.97 6.63 -4.27
CA GLN A 185 11.51 6.48 -4.22
C GLN A 185 10.87 7.15 -2.98
N PRO A 186 11.38 6.97 -1.74
CA PRO A 186 10.94 7.77 -0.59
C PRO A 186 11.12 9.28 -0.80
N GLN A 187 12.26 9.68 -1.38
CA GLN A 187 12.58 11.09 -1.61
C GLN A 187 11.60 11.74 -2.60
N CYS A 188 11.35 11.09 -3.74
CA CYS A 188 10.37 11.54 -4.72
C CYS A 188 8.94 11.61 -4.13
N LYS A 189 8.53 10.60 -3.34
CA LYS A 189 7.25 10.67 -2.61
C LYS A 189 7.18 11.89 -1.68
N ALA A 190 8.25 12.15 -0.93
CA ALA A 190 8.31 13.30 -0.02
C ALA A 190 8.24 14.63 -0.78
N ASP A 191 8.91 14.73 -1.92
CA ASP A 191 8.93 15.95 -2.73
C ASP A 191 7.59 16.21 -3.42
N VAL A 192 6.91 15.17 -3.91
CA VAL A 192 5.54 15.27 -4.43
C VAL A 192 4.58 15.75 -3.33
N ILE A 193 4.67 15.19 -2.12
CA ILE A 193 3.83 15.62 -0.99
C ILE A 193 4.14 17.07 -0.60
N ARG A 194 5.41 17.48 -0.58
CA ARG A 194 5.79 18.89 -0.34
C ARG A 194 5.21 19.82 -1.40
N TYR A 195 5.30 19.44 -2.66
CA TYR A 195 4.76 20.23 -3.77
C TYR A 195 3.23 20.36 -3.68
N LEU A 196 2.53 19.26 -3.39
CA LEU A 196 1.08 19.30 -3.15
C LEU A 196 0.72 20.17 -1.94
N ALA A 197 1.50 20.09 -0.85
CA ALA A 197 1.29 20.92 0.33
C ALA A 197 1.53 22.41 0.05
N PHE A 198 2.48 22.75 -0.83
CA PHE A 198 2.71 24.11 -1.30
C PHE A 198 1.54 24.61 -2.16
N LEU A 199 1.06 23.80 -3.12
CA LEU A 199 -0.07 24.18 -3.96
C LEU A 199 -1.37 24.40 -3.17
N LEU A 200 -1.55 23.66 -2.08
CA LEU A 200 -2.75 23.69 -1.24
C LEU A 200 -2.55 24.48 0.06
N GLU A 201 -1.54 25.35 0.12
CA GLU A 201 -1.18 26.05 1.36
C GLU A 201 -2.35 26.86 1.93
N SER A 202 -3.09 27.56 1.06
CA SER A 202 -4.26 28.35 1.44
C SER A 202 -5.37 27.50 2.06
N GLU A 203 -5.70 26.38 1.43
CA GLU A 203 -6.76 25.45 1.83
C GLU A 203 -6.40 24.76 3.14
N ILE A 204 -5.13 24.33 3.27
CA ILE A 204 -4.61 23.74 4.51
C ILE A 204 -4.67 24.76 5.65
N LYS A 205 -4.33 26.02 5.39
CA LYS A 205 -4.41 27.10 6.38
C LYS A 205 -5.85 27.35 6.82
N GLN A 206 -6.77 27.52 5.88
CA GLN A 206 -8.21 27.70 6.18
C GLN A 206 -8.78 26.52 6.97
N TYR A 207 -8.44 25.29 6.58
CA TYR A 207 -8.86 24.08 7.30
C TYR A 207 -8.33 24.08 8.75
N LYS A 208 -7.03 24.38 8.96
CA LYS A 208 -6.42 24.43 10.29
C LYS A 208 -7.06 25.49 11.18
N GLU A 209 -7.33 26.68 10.62
CA GLU A 209 -8.00 27.77 11.34
C GLU A 209 -9.43 27.39 11.73
N SER A 210 -10.21 26.84 10.79
CA SER A 210 -11.57 26.35 11.03
C SER A 210 -11.59 25.25 12.11
N ARG A 211 -10.69 24.26 11.99
CA ARG A 211 -10.55 23.19 12.99
C ARG A 211 -10.17 23.74 14.37
N SER A 212 -9.28 24.71 14.44
CA SER A 212 -8.89 25.35 15.70
C SER A 212 -10.07 26.10 16.34
N LYS A 213 -10.88 26.80 15.55
CA LYS A 213 -12.07 27.48 16.03
C LYS A 213 -13.11 26.50 16.58
N LEU A 214 -13.43 25.46 15.80
CA LEU A 214 -14.33 24.39 16.22
C LEU A 214 -13.85 23.70 17.51
N GLN A 215 -12.54 23.45 17.63
CA GLN A 215 -11.99 22.86 18.86
C GLN A 215 -12.18 23.78 20.07
N LYS A 216 -11.98 25.09 19.93
CA LYS A 216 -12.25 26.05 21.01
C LYS A 216 -13.71 26.07 21.42
N ASP A 217 -14.62 26.03 20.46
CA ASP A 217 -16.07 25.99 20.74
C ASP A 217 -16.45 24.70 21.49
N ILE A 218 -15.87 23.55 21.09
CA ILE A 218 -16.02 22.27 21.81
C ILE A 218 -15.51 22.36 23.24
N ASP A 219 -14.34 22.96 23.45
CA ASP A 219 -13.73 23.10 24.77
C ASP A 219 -14.59 23.99 25.69
N ILE A 220 -15.13 25.09 25.16
CA ILE A 220 -16.05 26.00 25.88
C ILE A 220 -17.34 25.27 26.28
N LEU A 221 -18.03 24.66 25.32
CA LEU A 221 -19.27 23.93 25.57
C LEU A 221 -19.08 22.76 26.55
N SER A 222 -17.92 22.09 26.47
CA SER A 222 -17.57 21.02 27.41
C SER A 222 -17.38 21.57 28.83
N CYS A 223 -16.81 22.76 28.98
CA CYS A 223 -16.66 23.43 30.27
C CYS A 223 -18.02 23.83 30.84
N GLU A 224 -18.87 24.48 30.04
CA GLU A 224 -20.24 24.88 30.43
C GLU A 224 -21.08 23.67 30.84
N LEU A 225 -21.03 22.58 30.07
CA LEU A 225 -21.71 21.33 30.40
C LEU A 225 -21.30 20.79 31.77
N ASN A 226 -20.00 20.85 32.09
CA ASN A 226 -19.50 20.38 33.38
C ASN A 226 -19.94 21.31 34.53
N GLN A 227 -19.95 22.63 34.32
CA GLN A 227 -20.46 23.59 35.30
C GLN A 227 -21.95 23.37 35.59
N GLU A 228 -22.76 23.20 34.56
CA GLU A 228 -24.21 22.95 34.72
C GLU A 228 -24.49 21.59 35.37
N LYS A 229 -23.71 20.55 35.07
CA LYS A 229 -23.80 19.26 35.79
C LYS A 229 -23.55 19.42 37.28
N GLU A 230 -22.53 20.17 37.69
CA GLU A 230 -22.26 20.45 39.10
C GLU A 230 -23.36 21.32 39.73
N ARG A 231 -23.91 22.29 38.99
CA ARG A 231 -25.04 23.10 39.46
C ARG A 231 -26.29 22.25 39.70
N VAL A 232 -26.64 21.34 38.77
CA VAL A 232 -27.75 20.40 38.94
C VAL A 232 -27.56 19.52 40.17
N LYS A 233 -26.35 19.00 40.37
CA LYS A 233 -26.00 18.18 41.55
C LYS A 233 -26.18 18.97 42.85
N ASN A 234 -25.72 20.23 42.88
CA ASN A 234 -25.88 21.10 44.05
C ASN A 234 -27.36 21.45 44.32
N LEU A 235 -28.14 21.75 43.28
CA LEU A 235 -29.58 22.00 43.42
C LEU A 235 -30.33 20.76 43.91
N ARG A 236 -30.01 19.56 43.40
CA ARG A 236 -30.59 18.30 43.91
C ARG A 236 -30.28 18.09 45.39
N LYS A 237 -29.05 18.38 45.81
CA LYS A 237 -28.66 18.31 47.23
C LYS A 237 -29.50 19.27 48.07
N LYS A 238 -29.66 20.52 47.64
CA LYS A 238 -30.47 21.53 48.33
C LYS A 238 -31.96 21.17 48.38
N ILE A 239 -32.49 20.58 47.32
CA ILE A 239 -33.87 20.06 47.29
C ILE A 239 -34.04 18.92 48.30
N SER A 240 -33.09 17.99 48.38
CA SER A 240 -33.12 16.90 49.38
C SER A 240 -33.08 17.46 50.81
N GLU A 241 -32.21 18.44 51.08
CA GLU A 241 -32.12 19.12 52.38
C GLU A 241 -33.43 19.83 52.77
N LEU A 242 -34.02 20.61 51.86
CA LEU A 242 -35.31 21.27 52.12
C LEU A 242 -36.46 20.28 52.30
N ARG A 243 -36.48 19.18 51.54
CA ARG A 243 -37.51 18.14 51.69
C ARG A 243 -37.43 17.42 53.03
N LYS A 244 -36.23 17.22 53.57
CA LYS A 244 -36.04 16.67 54.94
C LYS A 244 -36.66 17.57 56.01
N GLN A 245 -36.85 18.86 55.74
CA GLN A 245 -37.53 19.79 56.65
C GLN A 245 -39.06 19.79 56.50
N VAL A 246 -39.60 19.30 55.38
CA VAL A 246 -41.04 19.33 55.04
C VAL A 246 -41.77 18.01 55.33
N VAL A 247 -41.07 16.86 55.35
CA VAL A 247 -41.65 15.58 55.77
C VAL A 247 -41.69 15.51 57.29
N ASN A 248 -42.50 16.39 57.89
CA ASN A 248 -42.89 16.35 59.28
C ASN A 248 -44.39 16.11 59.32
N THR A 249 -44.80 15.26 60.25
CA THR A 249 -46.14 14.72 60.49
C THR A 249 -47.32 15.71 60.42
N SER A 250 -47.10 16.98 60.71
CA SER A 250 -48.10 18.05 60.52
C SER A 250 -48.69 18.13 59.11
N ALA A 251 -47.91 17.96 58.02
CA ALA A 251 -48.44 18.06 56.66
C ALA A 251 -49.37 16.90 56.27
N ALA A 252 -49.14 15.71 56.85
CA ALA A 252 -50.02 14.55 56.63
C ALA A 252 -51.35 14.70 57.38
N VAL A 253 -51.32 15.25 58.60
CA VAL A 253 -52.54 15.55 59.38
C VAL A 253 -53.38 16.62 58.71
N GLU A 254 -52.75 17.70 58.26
CA GLU A 254 -53.45 18.78 57.56
C GLU A 254 -54.09 18.27 56.27
N GLY A 255 -53.37 17.46 55.50
CA GLY A 255 -53.92 16.82 54.29
C GLY A 255 -55.11 15.90 54.59
N ILE A 256 -55.00 15.05 55.62
CA ILE A 256 -56.11 14.16 56.01
C ILE A 256 -57.31 14.96 56.52
N ASN A 257 -57.11 16.00 57.33
CA ASN A 257 -58.20 16.85 57.84
C ASN A 257 -58.88 17.67 56.75
N ALA A 258 -58.12 18.19 55.78
CA ALA A 258 -58.69 18.88 54.62
C ALA A 258 -59.59 17.94 53.82
N LEU A 259 -59.12 16.72 53.57
CA LEU A 259 -59.88 15.70 52.86
C LEU A 259 -61.17 15.28 53.61
N LEU A 260 -61.10 15.11 54.93
CA LEU A 260 -62.29 14.83 55.75
C LEU A 260 -63.32 15.96 55.64
N ASN A 261 -62.87 17.22 55.65
CA ASN A 261 -63.75 18.38 55.51
C ASN A 261 -64.37 18.48 54.10
N ASP A 262 -63.57 18.33 53.05
CA ASP A 262 -64.02 18.46 51.65
C ASP A 262 -65.02 17.36 51.26
N THR A 263 -64.90 16.19 51.88
CA THR A 263 -65.81 15.06 51.67
C THR A 263 -67.08 15.16 52.52
N GLY A 264 -67.20 16.19 53.37
CA GLY A 264 -68.34 16.41 54.25
C GLY A 264 -68.40 15.45 55.44
N PHE A 265 -67.31 14.74 55.74
CA PHE A 265 -67.23 13.80 56.85
C PHE A 265 -67.06 14.56 58.17
N GLN A 266 -68.08 14.54 59.03
CA GLN A 266 -68.10 15.31 60.29
C GLN A 266 -67.87 14.46 61.55
N GLY A 267 -67.48 13.19 61.41
CA GLY A 267 -67.38 12.27 62.56
C GLY A 267 -66.19 12.54 63.48
N PHE A 268 -65.01 12.83 62.92
CA PHE A 268 -63.76 13.07 63.66
C PHE A 268 -62.76 13.88 62.84
N TYR A 269 -61.70 14.36 63.49
CA TYR A 269 -60.50 14.93 62.86
C TYR A 269 -59.24 14.44 63.58
N LEU A 270 -58.09 14.52 62.91
CA LEU A 270 -56.78 14.14 63.46
C LEU A 270 -56.06 15.36 64.06
N ARG A 271 -55.33 15.15 65.14
CA ARG A 271 -54.45 16.18 65.72
C ARG A 271 -53.13 15.55 66.14
N GLU A 272 -52.04 16.27 65.96
CA GLU A 272 -50.74 15.85 66.51
C GLU A 272 -50.76 15.88 68.04
N LYS A 273 -50.17 14.87 68.66
CA LYS A 273 -50.08 14.75 70.11
C LYS A 273 -48.98 15.66 70.63
N GLU A 274 -49.33 16.62 71.48
CA GLU A 274 -48.43 17.67 71.95
C GLU A 274 -47.14 17.13 72.61
N ASP A 275 -47.22 15.98 73.29
CA ASP A 275 -46.11 15.42 74.07
C ASP A 275 -45.29 14.33 73.35
N THR A 276 -45.69 13.90 72.15
CA THR A 276 -44.97 12.85 71.40
C THR A 276 -44.88 13.21 69.92
N PRO A 277 -43.69 13.60 69.44
CA PRO A 277 -43.46 13.95 68.05
C PRO A 277 -43.84 12.79 67.12
N ASN A 278 -44.47 13.11 66.00
CA ASN A 278 -44.88 12.15 64.97
C ASN A 278 -46.00 11.16 65.36
N VAL A 279 -46.76 11.43 66.40
CA VAL A 279 -47.93 10.62 66.83
C VAL A 279 -49.18 11.48 66.78
N TYR A 280 -50.30 10.89 66.34
CA TYR A 280 -51.58 11.58 66.24
C TYR A 280 -52.66 10.97 67.12
N GLU A 281 -53.62 11.80 67.48
CA GLU A 281 -54.82 11.41 68.20
C GLU A 281 -56.05 11.72 67.35
N VAL A 282 -57.04 10.82 67.39
CA VAL A 282 -58.33 10.99 66.72
C VAL A 282 -59.28 11.69 67.67
N ILE A 283 -59.82 12.83 67.27
CA ILE A 283 -60.74 13.64 68.08
C ILE A 283 -62.16 13.53 67.51
N ARG A 284 -63.15 13.12 68.32
CA ARG A 284 -64.55 13.08 67.86
C ARG A 284 -65.11 14.50 67.78
N SER A 285 -65.60 14.91 66.61
CA SER A 285 -66.06 16.29 66.37
C SER A 285 -67.26 16.69 67.22
N THR A 286 -68.06 15.71 67.66
CA THR A 286 -69.25 15.94 68.50
C THR A 286 -68.93 16.21 69.97
N THR A 287 -67.82 15.68 70.49
CA THR A 287 -67.46 15.76 71.91
C THR A 287 -66.16 16.51 72.18
N GLY A 288 -65.32 16.72 71.16
CA GLY A 288 -64.00 17.34 71.28
C GLY A 288 -62.99 16.52 72.08
N LYS A 289 -63.30 15.26 72.41
CA LYS A 289 -62.44 14.37 73.19
C LYS A 289 -61.75 13.34 72.29
N VAL A 290 -60.63 12.82 72.78
CA VAL A 290 -59.91 11.71 72.14
C VAL A 290 -60.82 10.48 72.05
N ALA A 291 -60.87 9.85 70.89
CA ALA A 291 -61.65 8.63 70.67
C ALA A 291 -60.96 7.44 71.36
N GLU A 292 -61.51 6.99 72.50
CA GLU A 292 -60.95 5.84 73.24
C GLU A 292 -61.24 4.49 72.57
N ASN A 293 -62.37 4.38 71.85
CA ASN A 293 -62.75 3.20 71.08
C ASN A 293 -63.23 3.61 69.68
N LEU A 294 -62.52 3.17 68.65
CA LEU A 294 -62.90 3.32 67.25
C LEU A 294 -63.67 2.08 66.79
N SER A 295 -64.71 2.27 65.99
CA SER A 295 -65.35 1.14 65.31
C SER A 295 -64.37 0.50 64.31
N GLU A 296 -64.62 -0.76 63.94
CA GLU A 296 -63.81 -1.44 62.93
C GLU A 296 -63.79 -0.68 61.60
N GLY A 297 -64.95 -0.14 61.19
CA GLY A 297 -65.08 0.71 60.00
C GLY A 297 -64.31 2.04 60.11
N GLU A 298 -64.35 2.72 61.28
CA GLU A 298 -63.60 3.97 61.51
C GLU A 298 -62.08 3.72 61.46
N ARG A 299 -61.62 2.62 62.06
CA ARG A 299 -60.19 2.25 62.03
C ARG A 299 -59.72 1.93 60.62
N ASN A 300 -60.53 1.18 59.86
CA ASN A 300 -60.22 0.84 58.47
C ASN A 300 -60.21 2.10 57.58
N PHE A 301 -61.14 3.03 57.81
CA PHE A 301 -61.20 4.29 57.09
C PHE A 301 -59.97 5.18 57.33
N ILE A 302 -59.56 5.35 58.60
CA ILE A 302 -58.37 6.15 58.94
C ILE A 302 -57.11 5.52 58.33
N ALA A 303 -56.99 4.19 58.39
CA ALA A 303 -55.89 3.47 57.75
C ALA A 303 -55.88 3.69 56.23
N PHE A 304 -57.05 3.70 55.59
CA PHE A 304 -57.19 4.01 54.16
C PHE A 304 -56.79 5.45 53.82
N LEU A 305 -57.22 6.45 54.61
CA LEU A 305 -56.82 7.85 54.40
C LEU A 305 -55.32 8.04 54.56
N TYR A 306 -54.71 7.35 55.52
CA TYR A 306 -53.27 7.34 55.69
C TYR A 306 -52.58 6.72 54.48
N PHE A 307 -53.04 5.54 54.03
CA PHE A 307 -52.56 4.89 52.82
C PHE A 307 -52.68 5.78 51.57
N HIS A 308 -53.82 6.45 51.38
CA HIS A 308 -54.06 7.42 50.33
C HIS A 308 -52.99 8.52 50.35
N GLN A 309 -52.73 9.12 51.52
CA GLN A 309 -51.70 10.14 51.68
C GLN A 309 -50.28 9.60 51.48
N LEU A 310 -50.00 8.34 51.80
CA LEU A 310 -48.72 7.67 51.53
C LEU A 310 -48.50 7.36 50.04
N VAL A 311 -49.58 7.06 49.31
CA VAL A 311 -49.50 6.81 47.87
C VAL A 311 -49.23 8.11 47.13
N LEU A 312 -49.97 9.18 47.47
CA LEU A 312 -49.77 10.52 46.92
C LEU A 312 -48.47 11.19 47.41
N GLY A 313 -48.06 10.91 48.64
CA GLY A 313 -46.81 11.37 49.25
C GLY A 313 -45.59 10.51 48.92
N SER A 314 -44.38 11.01 49.17
CA SER A 314 -43.13 10.25 49.08
C SER A 314 -42.51 10.10 50.46
N LEU A 315 -42.42 8.88 50.98
CA LEU A 315 -41.93 8.60 52.35
C LEU A 315 -40.40 8.61 52.52
N GLU A 316 -39.60 8.83 51.46
CA GLU A 316 -38.14 8.86 51.58
C GLU A 316 -37.53 10.00 50.77
N ALA A 317 -36.69 10.80 51.44
CA ALA A 317 -36.09 12.02 50.89
C ALA A 317 -35.02 11.78 49.81
N ASP A 318 -34.53 10.54 49.64
CA ASP A 318 -33.39 10.23 48.76
C ASP A 318 -33.62 9.05 47.79
N SER A 319 -34.85 8.54 47.61
CA SER A 319 -35.13 7.56 46.55
C SER A 319 -35.66 8.24 45.28
N VAL A 320 -34.99 7.97 44.15
CA VAL A 320 -35.55 8.10 42.79
C VAL A 320 -36.98 7.59 42.84
N VAL A 321 -37.96 8.33 42.30
CA VAL A 321 -39.37 7.91 42.19
C VAL A 321 -39.40 6.46 41.71
N LYS A 322 -39.54 5.52 42.65
CA LYS A 322 -39.62 4.09 42.33
C LYS A 322 -41.02 3.86 41.81
N ASP A 323 -41.14 3.00 40.80
CA ASP A 323 -42.43 2.56 40.31
C ASP A 323 -43.20 1.93 41.48
N LYS A 324 -44.33 2.54 41.84
CA LYS A 324 -45.18 2.07 42.93
C LYS A 324 -46.26 1.17 42.33
N ILE A 325 -46.33 -0.09 42.74
CA ILE A 325 -47.49 -0.94 42.50
C ILE A 325 -48.40 -0.82 43.72
N VAL A 326 -49.59 -0.27 43.50
CA VAL A 326 -50.60 -0.07 44.55
C VAL A 326 -51.69 -1.12 44.34
N VAL A 327 -51.83 -2.04 45.30
CA VAL A 327 -52.88 -3.06 45.31
C VAL A 327 -53.86 -2.68 46.41
N ILE A 328 -55.13 -2.55 46.04
CA ILE A 328 -56.23 -2.27 46.97
C ILE A 328 -57.13 -3.51 46.93
N ASP A 329 -57.14 -4.28 48.02
CA ASP A 329 -57.96 -5.47 48.18
C ASP A 329 -59.15 -5.13 49.09
N ASP A 330 -60.37 -5.25 48.54
CA ASP A 330 -61.66 -4.94 49.17
C ASP A 330 -61.65 -3.79 50.22
N PRO A 331 -61.55 -2.52 49.78
CA PRO A 331 -61.40 -1.37 50.69
C PRO A 331 -62.65 -1.06 51.51
N VAL A 332 -63.73 -1.82 51.35
CA VAL A 332 -65.10 -1.40 51.70
C VAL A 332 -65.85 -2.39 52.58
N SER A 333 -65.20 -3.46 53.06
CA SER A 333 -65.84 -4.37 54.01
C SER A 333 -66.19 -3.65 55.33
N SER A 334 -67.43 -3.85 55.81
CA SER A 334 -67.95 -3.35 57.09
C SER A 334 -68.05 -1.82 57.26
N MET A 335 -68.24 -1.07 56.17
CA MET A 335 -68.42 0.40 56.19
C MET A 335 -69.87 0.85 56.01
N ASP A 336 -70.21 2.03 56.53
CA ASP A 336 -71.51 2.66 56.30
C ASP A 336 -71.58 3.35 54.92
N SER A 337 -72.80 3.58 54.43
CA SER A 337 -73.06 4.11 53.07
C SER A 337 -72.39 5.46 52.78
N SER A 338 -72.12 6.29 53.80
CA SER A 338 -71.47 7.59 53.60
C SER A 338 -69.96 7.43 53.41
N THR A 339 -69.31 6.59 54.20
CA THR A 339 -67.87 6.27 54.09
C THR A 339 -67.56 5.56 52.77
N LEU A 340 -68.45 4.70 52.28
CA LEU A 340 -68.33 4.03 50.96
C LEU A 340 -68.20 5.03 49.81
N PHE A 341 -68.98 6.11 49.83
CA PHE A 341 -68.93 7.14 48.79
C PHE A 341 -67.60 7.89 48.80
N VAL A 342 -67.09 8.22 49.99
CA VAL A 342 -65.81 8.92 50.16
C VAL A 342 -64.63 8.05 49.71
N VAL A 343 -64.58 6.79 50.14
CA VAL A 343 -63.56 5.82 49.69
C VAL A 343 -63.62 5.65 48.17
N GLY A 344 -64.81 5.52 47.60
CA GLY A 344 -64.98 5.41 46.15
C GLY A 344 -64.51 6.64 45.38
N ALA A 345 -64.71 7.85 45.90
CA ALA A 345 -64.19 9.09 45.32
C ALA A 345 -62.66 9.14 45.38
N LEU A 346 -62.09 8.80 46.53
CA LEU A 346 -60.64 8.80 46.73
C LEU A 346 -59.91 7.77 45.87
N VAL A 347 -60.48 6.57 45.71
CA VAL A 347 -59.93 5.57 44.79
C VAL A 347 -59.93 6.09 43.35
N ARG A 348 -61.00 6.78 42.92
CA ARG A 348 -61.04 7.41 41.58
C ARG A 348 -59.98 8.48 41.43
N ASP A 349 -59.77 9.31 42.44
CA ASP A 349 -58.74 10.36 42.43
C ASP A 349 -57.33 9.76 42.38
N MET A 350 -57.08 8.68 43.14
CA MET A 350 -55.82 7.93 43.06
C MET A 350 -55.61 7.33 41.65
N ILE A 351 -56.64 6.74 41.05
CA ILE A 351 -56.57 6.20 39.67
C ILE A 351 -56.27 7.33 38.68
N ALA A 352 -56.95 8.47 38.78
CA ALA A 352 -56.73 9.61 37.91
C ALA A 352 -55.31 10.17 38.04
N PHE A 353 -54.80 10.30 39.27
CA PHE A 353 -53.42 10.73 39.54
C PHE A 353 -52.39 9.76 38.95
N VAL A 354 -52.59 8.46 39.11
CA VAL A 354 -51.73 7.41 38.53
C VAL A 354 -51.75 7.48 37.00
N ILE A 355 -52.92 7.59 36.37
CA ILE A 355 -53.06 7.74 34.92
C ILE A 355 -52.31 9.00 34.44
N GLN A 356 -52.42 10.11 35.16
CA GLN A 356 -51.77 11.37 34.78
C GLN A 356 -50.24 11.27 34.86
N ILE A 357 -49.69 10.60 35.88
CA ILE A 357 -48.24 10.32 35.98
C ILE A 357 -47.78 9.35 34.88
N MET A 358 -48.56 8.30 34.59
CA MET A 358 -48.28 7.36 33.49
C MET A 358 -48.29 8.04 32.12
N SER A 359 -49.07 9.11 31.93
CA SER A 359 -49.02 9.91 30.69
C SER A 359 -47.71 10.69 30.51
N GLN A 360 -46.98 10.97 31.59
CA GLN A 360 -45.71 11.70 31.59
C GLN A 360 -44.48 10.79 31.63
N LYS A 361 -44.62 9.50 31.94
CA LYS A 361 -43.56 8.49 31.87
C LYS A 361 -44.11 7.16 31.38
N ASN A 362 -43.50 6.66 30.31
CA ASN A 362 -43.88 5.46 29.55
C ASN A 362 -43.75 4.15 30.37
N ILE A 363 -44.66 3.87 31.33
CA ILE A 363 -44.66 2.64 32.15
C ILE A 363 -46.09 2.09 32.34
N GLN A 364 -46.21 0.75 32.35
CA GLN A 364 -47.44 -0.06 32.23
C GLN A 364 -48.09 -0.51 33.56
N LYS A 365 -49.43 -0.48 33.54
CA LYS A 365 -50.46 -1.22 34.33
C LYS A 365 -50.83 -0.78 35.75
N THR A 366 -52.15 -0.59 35.93
CA THR A 366 -52.93 -0.67 37.18
C THR A 366 -53.85 -1.90 37.07
N ILE A 367 -53.97 -2.71 38.13
CA ILE A 367 -54.93 -3.82 38.21
C ILE A 367 -55.98 -3.45 39.26
N LEU A 368 -57.25 -3.39 38.85
CA LEU A 368 -58.41 -3.30 39.73
C LEU A 368 -59.18 -4.61 39.61
N ASN A 369 -59.29 -5.37 40.70
CA ASN A 369 -60.24 -6.48 40.78
C ASN A 369 -61.57 -5.94 41.31
N ASN A 370 -62.53 -5.76 40.41
CA ASN A 370 -63.94 -5.68 40.79
C ASN A 370 -64.51 -7.10 40.80
N CYS A 371 -64.67 -7.71 41.97
CA CYS A 371 -65.62 -8.81 42.11
C CYS A 371 -66.97 -8.22 42.51
N SER A 372 -67.91 -8.22 41.57
CA SER A 372 -69.32 -7.99 41.82
C SER A 372 -69.94 -9.32 42.27
N TYR A 373 -70.43 -9.35 43.52
CA TYR A 373 -71.22 -10.40 44.20
C TYR A 373 -70.63 -11.80 44.33
#